data_AF-A0A0D6KCX6-F1
#
_entry.id   AF-A0A0D6KCX6-F1
#
_cell.length_a   1.000
_cell.length_b   1.000
_cell.length_c   1.000
_cell.angle_alpha   90.00
_cell.angle_beta   90.00
_cell.angle_gamma   90.00
#
_symmetry.space_group_name_H-M   'P 1'
#
loop_
_entity.id
_entity.type
_entity.pdbx_description
1 polymer ?
#
loop_
_entity_poly.entity_id
_entity_poly.type
_entity_poly.pdbx_seq_one_letter_code
_entity_poly.pdbx_strand_id
1 'polypeptide(L)'
;MKSMKRIQHKKWLFILVAFLSILGISIILIFKKVLISVEKKPSVGLESNYKQKIFHISGLGKIEPQGGVITVSPTSAIQGIQVKKILVKEGDWIESGQIIAILENYNRLKAVLLQAQTQMAIYQANLDKIKAGSQISEINAQIATIERLKANLQGNIKTQKTNITELEAQLELAISEYKRYEKLYQEGVITTSEFDNKNLRVKIFREQVERAKATLAQMLKTGDYEIQQAKFKLEQIKEVPPVNIAIAEAELRNAKAAIVKAETDLELGLVKSPIEGQVLKIHTFPGEIIGTKGLIEMGQTKNMYVVAEIYEGDINQVKIGQKALIVSEYAGLTEQLGGKVEQIGLKIGKNNILDPQPGSDNDTRVVEIKILLNLEDSKVVRTLTNLLVRVTIEIEQSP
;
A
#
# COMPACT_ATOMS: atom_id res chain seq x y z
N MET A 1 17.34 85.96 -82.72
CA MET A 1 17.04 87.09 -83.65
C MET A 1 15.60 87.52 -83.39
N LYS A 2 15.37 88.82 -83.08
CA LYS A 2 14.07 89.51 -82.76
C LYS A 2 13.37 89.00 -81.48
N SER A 3 13.34 89.69 -80.34
CA SER A 3 13.01 91.10 -80.05
C SER A 3 11.58 91.48 -80.44
N MET A 4 10.72 91.71 -79.46
CA MET A 4 10.04 93.00 -79.21
C MET A 4 9.22 92.87 -77.90
N LYS A 5 9.47 93.62 -76.81
CA LYS A 5 9.35 95.09 -76.63
C LYS A 5 7.92 95.55 -77.00
N ARG A 6 7.16 96.31 -76.21
CA ARG A 6 7.51 97.23 -75.11
C ARG A 6 6.25 98.06 -74.70
N ILE A 7 6.14 98.41 -73.40
CA ILE A 7 5.70 99.69 -72.77
C ILE A 7 4.21 100.10 -72.99
N GLN A 8 3.42 100.69 -72.08
CA GLN A 8 3.48 101.92 -71.26
C GLN A 8 2.26 101.92 -70.33
N HIS A 9 2.19 102.57 -69.17
CA HIS A 9 3.09 103.42 -68.40
C HIS A 9 2.57 103.35 -66.94
N LYS A 10 3.47 103.13 -65.98
CA LYS A 10 3.82 104.10 -64.94
C LYS A 10 2.65 104.69 -64.14
N LYS A 11 2.77 104.42 -62.84
CA LYS A 11 2.67 105.41 -61.76
C LYS A 11 1.26 105.96 -61.58
N TRP A 12 0.54 105.37 -60.64
CA TRP A 12 0.00 106.05 -59.45
C TRP A 12 -0.38 104.95 -58.44
N LEU A 13 0.65 104.18 -58.10
CA LEU A 13 0.79 103.59 -56.79
C LEU A 13 0.94 104.77 -55.82
N PHE A 14 0.24 104.71 -54.67
CA PHE A 14 0.53 105.42 -53.42
C PHE A 14 -0.31 106.58 -52.90
N ILE A 15 -1.43 106.99 -53.50
CA ILE A 15 -2.27 108.02 -52.83
C ILE A 15 -3.75 107.64 -52.85
N LEU A 16 -4.10 106.68 -51.98
CA LEU A 16 -5.31 106.68 -51.11
C LEU A 16 -5.45 105.33 -50.37
N VAL A 17 -4.34 104.86 -49.79
CA VAL A 17 -4.24 103.67 -48.91
C VAL A 17 -4.62 104.00 -47.46
N ALA A 18 -5.28 105.12 -47.21
CA ALA A 18 -5.74 105.47 -45.87
C ALA A 18 -6.97 106.37 -45.98
N PHE A 19 -8.17 105.80 -46.17
CA PHE A 19 -9.34 106.29 -45.41
C PHE A 19 -10.68 105.55 -45.51
N LEU A 20 -10.89 104.44 -46.22
CA LEU A 20 -12.22 103.78 -46.19
C LEU A 20 -12.14 102.28 -45.92
N SER A 21 -11.65 101.97 -44.73
CA SER A 21 -11.75 100.73 -43.98
C SER A 21 -13.15 100.48 -43.37
N ILE A 22 -14.20 101.16 -43.82
CA ILE A 22 -15.57 100.99 -43.33
C ILE A 22 -16.53 101.20 -44.49
N LEU A 23 -16.80 100.13 -45.26
CA LEU A 23 -18.04 99.84 -46.00
C LEU A 23 -17.89 98.65 -46.99
N GLY A 24 -16.78 97.92 -46.96
CA GLY A 24 -16.52 96.76 -47.83
C GLY A 24 -16.79 95.37 -47.23
N ILE A 25 -17.50 95.28 -46.10
CA ILE A 25 -17.74 94.01 -45.39
C ILE A 25 -19.22 93.56 -45.47
N SER A 26 -20.15 94.39 -45.97
CA SER A 26 -21.59 94.06 -45.93
C SER A 26 -22.17 93.39 -47.18
N ILE A 27 -21.40 93.14 -48.25
CA ILE A 27 -21.91 92.52 -49.51
C ILE A 27 -21.25 91.16 -49.83
N ILE A 28 -20.22 90.75 -49.10
CA ILE A 28 -19.64 89.39 -49.21
C ILE A 28 -20.40 88.35 -48.35
N LEU A 29 -21.34 88.78 -47.51
CA LEU A 29 -22.14 87.88 -46.65
C LEU A 29 -23.43 87.35 -47.30
N ILE A 30 -23.82 87.84 -48.49
CA ILE A 30 -25.02 87.35 -49.19
C ILE A 30 -24.67 86.39 -50.35
N PHE A 31 -23.45 86.41 -50.87
CA PHE A 31 -23.05 85.55 -52.00
C PHE A 31 -22.42 84.20 -51.63
N LYS A 32 -22.12 83.95 -50.35
CA LYS A 32 -21.58 82.65 -49.89
C LYS A 32 -22.65 81.65 -49.40
N LYS A 33 -23.94 81.99 -49.50
CA LYS A 33 -25.06 81.21 -48.92
C LYS A 33 -26.02 80.58 -49.94
N VAL A 34 -25.74 80.59 -51.25
CA VAL A 34 -26.69 80.09 -52.28
C VAL A 34 -26.10 79.09 -53.30
N LEU A 35 -24.81 78.78 -53.29
CA LEU A 35 -24.26 77.71 -54.15
C LEU A 35 -23.21 76.91 -53.39
N ILE A 36 -23.68 75.95 -52.60
CA ILE A 36 -23.17 74.58 -52.40
C ILE A 36 -24.28 73.91 -51.58
N SER A 37 -25.25 73.33 -52.28
CA SER A 37 -26.19 72.36 -51.71
C SER A 37 -25.81 71.01 -52.31
N VAL A 38 -24.98 70.27 -51.59
CA VAL A 38 -24.83 68.81 -51.75
C VAL A 38 -24.94 68.25 -50.34
N GLU A 39 -25.91 67.37 -50.16
CA GLU A 39 -26.39 66.83 -48.90
C GLU A 39 -25.28 66.28 -47.99
N LYS A 40 -25.15 66.84 -46.79
CA LYS A 40 -24.61 66.11 -45.63
C LYS A 40 -25.72 65.25 -45.05
N LYS A 41 -25.67 63.94 -45.28
CA LYS A 41 -26.43 62.95 -44.50
C LYS A 41 -26.09 63.09 -43.01
N PRO A 42 -27.06 62.89 -42.10
CA PRO A 42 -26.84 62.97 -40.66
C PRO A 42 -25.95 61.81 -40.20
N SER A 43 -24.84 62.15 -39.52
CA SER A 43 -24.07 61.19 -38.73
C SER A 43 -24.86 60.87 -37.47
N VAL A 44 -25.60 59.76 -37.51
CA VAL A 44 -26.15 59.10 -36.32
C VAL A 44 -24.96 58.67 -35.46
N GLY A 45 -24.84 59.25 -34.27
CA GLY A 45 -24.00 58.69 -33.22
C GLY A 45 -24.58 57.33 -32.83
N LEU A 46 -23.94 56.26 -33.29
CA LEU A 46 -24.15 54.92 -32.76
C LEU A 46 -23.18 54.76 -31.59
N GLU A 47 -23.65 55.03 -30.37
CA GLU A 47 -23.14 54.27 -29.24
C GLU A 47 -23.42 52.79 -29.54
N SER A 48 -22.40 52.09 -30.02
CA SER A 48 -22.46 50.65 -30.15
C SER A 48 -22.42 50.05 -28.76
N ASN A 49 -23.60 49.90 -28.17
CA ASN A 49 -23.86 48.85 -27.21
C ASN A 49 -23.65 47.52 -27.97
N TYR A 50 -22.40 47.04 -27.99
CA TYR A 50 -22.04 45.73 -28.51
C TYR A 50 -22.65 44.69 -27.58
N LYS A 51 -23.94 44.44 -27.74
CA LYS A 51 -24.60 43.23 -27.28
C LYS A 51 -23.87 42.10 -28.01
N GLN A 52 -22.88 41.49 -27.36
CA GLN A 52 -22.09 40.40 -27.91
C GLN A 52 -23.04 39.39 -28.55
N LYS A 53 -22.90 39.16 -29.86
CA LYS A 53 -23.67 38.14 -30.55
C LYS A 53 -23.10 36.80 -30.09
N ILE A 54 -23.74 36.19 -29.10
CA ILE A 54 -23.36 34.87 -28.59
C ILE A 54 -23.68 33.87 -29.70
N PHE A 55 -22.65 33.18 -30.19
CA PHE A 55 -22.84 32.05 -31.10
C PHE A 55 -22.95 30.79 -30.27
N HIS A 56 -23.73 29.85 -30.79
CA HIS A 56 -24.02 28.60 -30.12
C HIS A 56 -23.57 27.44 -30.99
N ILE A 57 -22.75 26.55 -30.44
CA ILE A 57 -22.52 25.23 -31.01
C ILE A 57 -23.46 24.26 -30.32
N SER A 58 -24.19 23.48 -31.11
CA SER A 58 -25.07 22.46 -30.60
C SER A 58 -24.56 21.07 -30.89
N GLY A 59 -24.87 20.13 -30.00
CA GLY A 59 -24.61 18.71 -30.18
C GLY A 59 -25.57 17.86 -29.39
N LEU A 60 -25.62 16.57 -29.72
CA LEU A 60 -26.33 15.59 -28.91
C LEU A 60 -25.42 15.11 -27.80
N GLY A 61 -25.99 14.83 -26.64
CA GLY A 61 -25.24 14.33 -25.51
C GLY A 61 -26.02 13.33 -24.68
N LYS A 62 -25.30 12.69 -23.78
CA LYS A 62 -25.81 11.69 -22.88
C LYS A 62 -25.34 11.97 -21.46
N ILE A 63 -26.25 11.92 -20.49
CA ILE A 63 -25.93 12.12 -19.09
C ILE A 63 -25.29 10.86 -18.51
N GLU A 64 -24.12 11.00 -17.90
CA GLU A 64 -23.40 9.91 -17.24
C GLU A 64 -22.78 10.38 -15.91
N PRO A 65 -22.65 9.51 -14.90
CA PRO A 65 -21.94 9.87 -13.67
C PRO A 65 -20.46 10.15 -13.92
N GLN A 66 -19.81 10.87 -12.99
CA GLN A 66 -18.37 11.09 -13.06
C GLN A 66 -17.60 9.77 -13.13
N GLY A 67 -16.70 9.67 -14.11
CA GLY A 67 -15.96 8.43 -14.39
C GLY A 67 -16.73 7.37 -15.18
N GLY A 68 -17.98 7.66 -15.57
CA GLY A 68 -18.86 6.74 -16.29
C GLY A 68 -19.48 5.67 -15.39
N VAL A 69 -20.23 4.76 -16.01
CA VAL A 69 -20.78 3.59 -15.33
C VAL A 69 -19.73 2.50 -15.30
N ILE A 70 -19.40 2.00 -14.11
CA ILE A 70 -18.51 0.86 -13.94
C ILE A 70 -19.29 -0.40 -13.61
N THR A 71 -18.90 -1.51 -14.21
CA THR A 71 -19.43 -2.83 -13.86
C THR A 71 -18.52 -3.46 -12.82
N VAL A 72 -19.07 -3.76 -11.64
CA VAL A 72 -18.35 -4.49 -10.60
C VAL A 72 -18.57 -5.99 -10.80
N SER A 73 -17.45 -6.70 -10.92
CA SER A 73 -17.41 -8.15 -11.06
C SER A 73 -16.36 -8.72 -10.11
N PRO A 74 -16.47 -10.00 -9.71
CA PRO A 74 -15.39 -10.69 -9.03
C PRO A 74 -14.13 -10.67 -9.90
N THR A 75 -12.96 -10.68 -9.27
CA THR A 75 -11.67 -10.81 -9.96
C THR A 75 -11.69 -12.00 -10.92
N SER A 76 -11.09 -11.85 -12.11
CA SER A 76 -11.23 -12.77 -13.26
C SER A 76 -10.87 -14.24 -12.99
N ALA A 77 -10.20 -14.56 -11.88
CA ALA A 77 -9.92 -15.94 -11.46
C ALA A 77 -11.17 -16.74 -11.02
N ILE A 78 -12.35 -16.11 -10.98
CA ILE A 78 -13.56 -16.59 -10.28
C ILE A 78 -14.76 -16.70 -11.25
N GLN A 79 -14.53 -17.13 -12.49
CA GLN A 79 -15.64 -17.39 -13.42
C GLN A 79 -16.47 -18.59 -12.95
N GLY A 80 -17.81 -18.48 -13.01
CA GLY A 80 -18.71 -19.58 -12.69
C GLY A 80 -19.12 -19.72 -11.21
N ILE A 81 -18.75 -18.78 -10.34
CA ILE A 81 -19.13 -18.83 -8.92
C ILE A 81 -20.50 -18.19 -8.69
N GLN A 82 -21.30 -18.86 -7.87
CA GLN A 82 -22.65 -18.44 -7.49
C GLN A 82 -22.61 -17.37 -6.39
N VAL A 83 -23.51 -16.39 -6.51
CA VAL A 83 -23.75 -15.40 -5.46
C VAL A 83 -24.51 -16.05 -4.31
N LYS A 84 -23.97 -15.98 -3.10
CA LYS A 84 -24.66 -16.46 -1.90
C LYS A 84 -25.57 -15.40 -1.30
N LYS A 85 -25.06 -14.17 -1.22
CA LYS A 85 -25.79 -13.06 -0.61
C LYS A 85 -25.33 -11.72 -1.20
N ILE A 86 -26.30 -10.84 -1.46
CA ILE A 86 -26.06 -9.44 -1.80
C ILE A 86 -26.37 -8.60 -0.57
N LEU A 87 -25.51 -7.64 -0.27
CA LEU A 87 -25.57 -6.80 0.93
C LEU A 87 -26.06 -5.38 0.65
N VAL A 88 -26.32 -5.05 -0.62
CA VAL A 88 -26.72 -3.71 -1.08
C VAL A 88 -27.98 -3.78 -1.92
N LYS A 89 -28.60 -2.63 -2.16
CA LYS A 89 -29.76 -2.45 -3.02
C LYS A 89 -29.48 -1.41 -4.09
N GLU A 90 -30.27 -1.42 -5.16
CA GLU A 90 -30.25 -0.35 -6.16
C GLU A 90 -30.57 0.99 -5.50
N GLY A 91 -29.79 2.01 -5.84
CA GLY A 91 -29.88 3.34 -5.26
C GLY A 91 -29.04 3.56 -4.00
N ASP A 92 -28.49 2.52 -3.37
CA ASP A 92 -27.62 2.67 -2.19
C ASP A 92 -26.31 3.37 -2.55
N TRP A 93 -25.81 4.21 -1.64
CA TRP A 93 -24.47 4.79 -1.72
C TRP A 93 -23.46 3.87 -1.02
N ILE A 94 -22.34 3.61 -1.67
CA ILE A 94 -21.30 2.65 -1.25
C ILE A 94 -19.95 3.36 -1.21
N GLU A 95 -19.11 3.03 -0.24
CA GLU A 95 -17.73 3.49 -0.14
C GLU A 95 -16.74 2.58 -0.89
N SER A 96 -15.58 3.10 -1.29
CA SER A 96 -14.52 2.27 -1.87
C SER A 96 -14.06 1.20 -0.86
N GLY A 97 -13.92 -0.04 -1.32
CA GLY A 97 -13.55 -1.20 -0.50
C GLY A 97 -14.70 -1.86 0.26
N GLN A 98 -15.89 -1.25 0.31
CA GLN A 98 -17.05 -1.82 1.01
C GLN A 98 -17.49 -3.14 0.37
N ILE A 99 -17.85 -4.13 1.20
CA ILE A 99 -18.30 -5.45 0.76
C ILE A 99 -19.74 -5.33 0.23
N ILE A 100 -19.93 -5.76 -1.02
CA ILE A 100 -21.20 -5.67 -1.76
C ILE A 100 -21.90 -7.02 -1.79
N ALA A 101 -21.14 -8.10 -1.95
CA ALA A 101 -21.68 -9.44 -2.00
C ALA A 101 -20.72 -10.48 -1.42
N ILE A 102 -21.30 -11.59 -0.97
CA ILE A 102 -20.62 -12.78 -0.50
C ILE A 102 -20.89 -13.90 -1.49
N LEU A 103 -19.83 -14.57 -1.93
CA LEU A 103 -19.92 -15.70 -2.85
C LEU A 103 -20.11 -17.02 -2.09
N GLU A 104 -20.60 -18.05 -2.78
CA GLU A 104 -20.86 -19.38 -2.19
C GLU A 104 -19.61 -19.99 -1.54
N ASN A 105 -18.48 -19.90 -2.23
CA ASN A 105 -17.20 -20.47 -1.81
C ASN A 105 -16.58 -19.83 -0.55
N TYR A 106 -17.10 -18.68 -0.07
CA TYR A 106 -16.54 -17.96 1.07
C TYR A 106 -16.37 -18.84 2.31
N ASN A 107 -17.37 -19.66 2.63
CA ASN A 107 -17.29 -20.56 3.79
C ASN A 107 -16.21 -21.64 3.63
N ARG A 108 -16.05 -22.16 2.40
CA ARG A 108 -15.02 -23.15 2.09
C ARG A 108 -13.63 -22.54 2.23
N LEU A 109 -13.44 -21.34 1.70
CA LEU A 109 -12.19 -20.58 1.81
C LEU A 109 -11.87 -20.24 3.28
N LYS A 110 -12.89 -19.88 4.06
CA LYS A 110 -12.75 -19.61 5.51
C LYS A 110 -12.31 -20.86 6.26
N ALA A 111 -12.83 -22.04 5.89
CA ALA A 111 -12.40 -23.30 6.46
C ALA A 111 -10.94 -23.63 6.11
N VAL A 112 -10.50 -23.33 4.89
CA VAL A 112 -9.09 -23.48 4.47
C VAL A 112 -8.17 -22.56 5.28
N LEU A 113 -8.57 -21.31 5.49
CA LEU A 113 -7.83 -20.39 6.37
C LEU A 113 -7.71 -20.94 7.80
N LEU A 114 -8.82 -21.41 8.37
CA LEU A 114 -8.82 -22.00 9.72
C LEU A 114 -7.90 -23.24 9.80
N GLN A 115 -7.90 -24.09 8.77
CA GLN A 115 -7.00 -25.22 8.68
C GLN A 115 -5.53 -24.78 8.65
N ALA A 116 -5.19 -23.76 7.84
CA ALA A 116 -3.83 -23.23 7.77
C ALA A 116 -3.37 -22.62 9.10
N GLN A 117 -4.25 -21.92 9.81
CA GLN A 117 -4.01 -21.38 11.16
C GLN A 117 -3.75 -22.49 12.17
N THR A 118 -4.57 -23.55 12.14
CA THR A 118 -4.39 -24.72 13.01
C THR A 118 -3.05 -25.40 12.75
N GLN A 119 -2.67 -25.55 11.48
CA GLN A 119 -1.39 -26.14 11.10
C GLN A 119 -0.21 -25.28 11.59
N MET A 120 -0.32 -23.94 11.52
CA MET A 120 0.70 -23.04 12.06
C MET A 120 0.84 -23.20 13.58
N ALA A 121 -0.27 -23.36 14.31
CA ALA A 121 -0.25 -23.61 15.75
C ALA A 121 0.47 -24.92 16.10
N ILE A 122 0.29 -25.98 15.31
CA ILE A 122 1.01 -27.26 15.48
C ILE A 122 2.51 -27.06 15.29
N TYR A 123 2.93 -26.36 14.23
CA TYR A 123 4.36 -26.10 13.99
C TYR A 123 4.98 -25.20 15.05
N GLN A 124 4.24 -24.21 15.54
CA GLN A 124 4.68 -23.38 16.66
C GLN A 124 4.88 -24.22 17.93
N ALA A 125 3.92 -25.09 18.27
CA ALA A 125 4.04 -25.98 19.42
C ALA A 125 5.23 -26.95 19.28
N ASN A 126 5.51 -27.45 18.07
CA ASN A 126 6.67 -28.30 17.81
C ASN A 126 7.98 -27.53 17.98
N LEU A 127 8.07 -26.30 17.47
CA LEU A 127 9.22 -25.42 17.67
C LEU A 127 9.46 -25.15 19.17
N ASP A 128 8.39 -24.86 19.91
CA ASP A 128 8.46 -24.61 21.35
C ASP A 128 8.89 -25.87 22.12
N LYS A 129 8.41 -27.05 21.72
CA LYS A 129 8.86 -28.34 22.27
C LYS A 129 10.35 -28.60 21.99
N ILE A 130 10.84 -28.27 20.80
CA ILE A 130 12.26 -28.41 20.45
C ILE A 130 13.11 -27.42 21.25
N LYS A 131 12.67 -26.16 21.39
CA LYS A 131 13.36 -25.11 22.17
C LYS A 131 13.36 -25.37 23.67
N ALA A 132 12.26 -25.89 24.21
CA ALA A 132 12.14 -26.27 25.62
C ALA A 132 12.97 -27.52 25.97
N GLY A 133 13.50 -28.21 24.95
CA GLY A 133 14.29 -29.42 25.09
C GLY A 133 13.40 -30.63 25.38
N SER A 134 13.23 -31.52 24.38
CA SER A 134 12.54 -32.80 24.59
C SER A 134 13.33 -33.79 25.47
N GLN A 135 14.42 -33.33 26.09
CA GLN A 135 15.40 -34.13 26.81
C GLN A 135 15.37 -33.88 28.32
N ILE A 136 14.37 -33.17 28.86
CA ILE A 136 14.27 -32.90 30.30
C ILE A 136 14.37 -34.19 31.14
N SER A 137 13.73 -35.28 30.71
CA SER A 137 13.85 -36.59 31.38
C SER A 137 15.27 -37.17 31.30
N GLU A 138 15.93 -37.04 30.15
CA GLU A 138 17.29 -37.53 29.92
C GLU A 138 18.33 -36.69 30.67
N ILE A 139 18.15 -35.37 30.72
CA ILE A 139 18.92 -34.43 31.54
C ILE A 139 18.82 -34.82 33.01
N ASN A 140 17.61 -35.05 33.53
CA ASN A 140 17.41 -35.42 34.93
C ASN A 140 18.03 -36.77 35.26
N ALA A 141 17.90 -37.77 34.37
CA ALA A 141 18.55 -39.08 34.55
C ALA A 141 20.09 -38.97 34.55
N GLN A 142 20.65 -38.11 33.71
CA GLN A 142 22.08 -37.87 33.64
C GLN A 142 22.59 -37.09 34.87
N ILE A 143 21.82 -36.11 35.38
CA ILE A 143 22.12 -35.42 36.65
C ILE A 143 22.15 -36.42 37.81
N ALA A 144 21.15 -37.29 37.94
CA ALA A 144 21.11 -38.32 38.97
C ALA A 144 22.32 -39.29 38.86
N THR A 145 22.77 -39.58 37.64
CA THR A 145 23.98 -40.37 37.40
C THR A 145 25.23 -39.68 37.92
N ILE A 146 25.38 -38.37 37.66
CA ILE A 146 26.51 -37.56 38.18
C ILE A 146 26.48 -37.51 39.71
N GLU A 147 25.31 -37.30 40.31
CA GLU A 147 25.15 -37.27 41.77
C GLU A 147 25.53 -38.60 42.41
N ARG A 148 25.09 -39.73 41.84
CA ARG A 148 25.47 -41.07 42.28
C ARG A 148 26.99 -41.29 42.19
N LEU A 149 27.62 -40.88 41.10
CA LEU A 149 29.08 -40.99 40.93
C LEU A 149 29.84 -40.18 42.00
N LYS A 150 29.39 -38.95 42.27
CA LYS A 150 29.96 -38.11 43.34
C LYS A 150 29.80 -38.74 44.72
N ALA A 151 28.61 -39.24 45.04
CA ALA A 151 28.33 -39.88 46.32
C ALA A 151 29.19 -41.13 46.53
N ASN A 152 29.32 -41.97 45.50
CA ASN A 152 30.17 -43.15 45.53
C ASN A 152 31.64 -42.79 45.72
N LEU A 153 32.15 -41.81 44.97
CA LEU A 153 33.53 -41.34 45.10
C LEU A 153 33.81 -40.79 46.51
N GLN A 154 32.92 -39.96 47.04
CA GLN A 154 33.04 -39.44 48.41
C GLN A 154 33.05 -40.54 49.47
N GLY A 155 32.17 -41.54 49.32
CA GLY A 155 32.14 -42.72 50.20
C GLY A 155 33.47 -43.48 50.17
N ASN A 156 33.98 -43.76 48.97
CA ASN A 156 35.25 -44.47 48.79
C ASN A 156 36.45 -43.68 49.33
N ILE A 157 36.51 -42.36 49.08
CA ILE A 157 37.53 -41.48 49.64
C ILE A 157 37.51 -41.51 51.17
N LYS A 158 36.32 -41.44 51.78
CA LYS A 158 36.17 -41.45 53.23
C LYS A 158 36.71 -42.75 53.82
N THR A 159 36.33 -43.90 53.27
CA THR A 159 36.83 -45.21 53.69
C THR A 159 38.34 -45.34 53.52
N GLN A 160 38.87 -44.90 52.38
CA GLN A 160 40.31 -44.98 52.11
C GLN A 160 41.12 -44.04 53.01
N LYS A 161 40.60 -42.85 53.34
CA LYS A 161 41.23 -41.95 54.31
C LYS A 161 41.28 -42.56 55.71
N THR A 162 40.20 -43.20 56.16
CA THR A 162 40.20 -43.90 57.46
C THR A 162 41.26 -45.00 57.50
N ASN A 163 41.40 -45.79 56.43
CA ASN A 163 42.44 -46.80 56.31
C ASN A 163 43.86 -46.19 56.35
N ILE A 164 44.09 -45.07 55.68
CA ILE A 164 45.38 -44.36 55.75
C ILE A 164 45.67 -43.92 57.19
N THR A 165 44.70 -43.34 57.89
CA THR A 165 44.85 -42.91 59.29
C THR A 165 45.19 -44.09 60.21
N GLU A 166 44.57 -45.24 60.01
CA GLU A 166 44.87 -46.46 60.77
C GLU A 166 46.32 -46.93 60.53
N LEU A 167 46.75 -46.99 59.26
CA LEU A 167 48.13 -47.37 58.91
C LEU A 167 49.17 -46.36 59.41
N GLU A 168 48.84 -45.07 59.41
CA GLU A 168 49.69 -44.01 59.96
C GLU A 168 49.87 -44.16 61.47
N ALA A 169 48.81 -44.50 62.22
CA ALA A 169 48.91 -44.79 63.64
C ALA A 169 49.76 -46.04 63.93
N GLN A 170 49.64 -47.10 63.11
CA GLN A 170 50.48 -48.29 63.22
C GLN A 170 51.96 -48.01 62.92
N LEU A 171 52.23 -47.16 61.92
CA LEU A 171 53.57 -46.70 61.60
C LEU A 171 54.16 -45.87 62.75
N GLU A 172 53.39 -44.97 63.34
CA GLU A 172 53.82 -44.16 64.48
C GLU A 172 54.22 -45.03 65.68
N LEU A 173 53.39 -46.03 65.99
CA LEU A 173 53.70 -47.02 67.03
C LEU A 173 55.01 -47.76 66.70
N ALA A 174 55.18 -48.25 65.47
CA ALA A 174 56.39 -48.96 65.05
C ALA A 174 57.65 -48.08 65.14
N ILE A 175 57.55 -46.79 64.81
CA ILE A 175 58.64 -45.81 64.93
C ILE A 175 59.00 -45.61 66.40
N SER A 176 58.01 -45.47 67.28
CA SER A 176 58.23 -45.32 68.72
C SER A 176 58.93 -46.54 69.31
N GLU A 177 58.51 -47.76 68.95
CA GLU A 177 59.19 -48.98 69.36
C GLU A 177 60.62 -49.07 68.83
N TYR A 178 60.85 -48.76 67.55
CA TYR A 178 62.18 -48.75 66.97
C TYR A 178 63.12 -47.80 67.73
N LYS A 179 62.69 -46.57 68.03
CA LYS A 179 63.47 -45.59 68.81
C LYS A 179 63.79 -46.09 70.22
N ARG A 180 62.85 -46.78 70.88
CA ARG A 180 63.09 -47.36 72.21
C ARG A 180 64.16 -48.46 72.13
N TYR A 181 64.08 -49.33 71.12
CA TYR A 181 65.01 -50.45 70.94
C TYR A 181 66.38 -50.00 70.41
N GLU A 182 66.46 -48.90 69.67
CA GLU A 182 67.72 -48.27 69.25
C GLU A 182 68.61 -47.93 70.44
N LYS A 183 68.03 -47.33 71.51
CA LYS A 183 68.76 -47.03 72.75
C LYS A 183 69.27 -48.31 73.42
N LEU A 184 68.42 -49.33 73.54
CA LEU A 184 68.80 -50.61 74.16
C LEU A 184 69.88 -51.35 73.37
N TYR A 185 69.89 -51.22 72.03
CA TYR A 185 70.94 -51.78 71.18
C TYR A 185 72.28 -51.07 71.38
N GLN A 186 72.26 -49.72 71.45
CA GLN A 186 73.45 -48.91 71.75
C GLN A 186 74.03 -49.21 73.13
N GLU A 187 73.17 -49.56 74.09
CA GLU A 187 73.56 -50.00 75.45
C GLU A 187 74.01 -51.48 75.51
N GLY A 188 73.93 -52.23 74.41
CA GLY A 188 74.36 -53.64 74.32
C GLY A 188 73.38 -54.65 74.95
N VAL A 189 72.15 -54.25 75.22
CA VAL A 189 71.13 -55.05 75.96
C VAL A 189 70.38 -56.02 75.05
N ILE A 190 70.33 -55.76 73.74
CA ILE A 190 69.59 -56.58 72.76
C ILE A 190 70.47 -57.01 71.58
N THR A 191 70.02 -58.01 70.83
CA THR A 191 70.73 -58.53 69.65
C THR A 191 70.53 -57.68 68.40
N THR A 192 71.44 -57.81 67.42
CA THR A 192 71.29 -57.19 66.08
C THR A 192 70.00 -57.62 65.39
N SER A 193 69.68 -58.92 65.45
CA SER A 193 68.45 -59.48 64.86
C SER A 193 67.19 -58.84 65.43
N GLU A 194 67.13 -58.61 66.75
CA GLU A 194 65.98 -57.95 67.38
C GLU A 194 65.83 -56.50 66.94
N PHE A 195 66.94 -55.77 66.83
CA PHE A 195 66.95 -54.40 66.32
C PHE A 195 66.53 -54.33 64.84
N ASP A 196 67.11 -55.18 63.99
CA ASP A 196 66.82 -55.27 62.56
C ASP A 196 65.34 -55.61 62.30
N ASN A 197 64.75 -56.48 63.13
CA ASN A 197 63.32 -56.79 63.05
C ASN A 197 62.43 -55.56 63.32
N LYS A 198 62.81 -54.70 64.28
CA LYS A 198 62.07 -53.44 64.54
C LYS A 198 62.23 -52.46 63.38
N ASN A 199 63.43 -52.35 62.82
CA ASN A 199 63.67 -51.53 61.63
C ASN A 199 62.84 -52.01 60.41
N LEU A 200 62.82 -53.32 60.17
CA LEU A 200 62.02 -53.93 59.11
C LEU A 200 60.52 -53.62 59.28
N ARG A 201 60.01 -53.66 60.52
CA ARG A 201 58.61 -53.35 60.81
C ARG A 201 58.25 -51.89 60.47
N VAL A 202 59.13 -50.93 60.77
CA VAL A 202 58.96 -49.52 60.33
C VAL A 202 58.91 -49.43 58.80
N LYS A 203 59.82 -50.11 58.09
CA LYS A 203 59.84 -50.11 56.63
C LYS A 203 58.54 -50.67 56.05
N ILE A 204 58.04 -51.79 56.59
CA ILE A 204 56.78 -52.41 56.12
C ILE A 204 55.60 -51.46 56.27
N PHE A 205 55.40 -50.85 57.44
CA PHE A 205 54.27 -49.94 57.66
C PHE A 205 54.39 -48.65 56.85
N ARG A 206 55.61 -48.15 56.63
CA ARG A 206 55.85 -47.00 55.75
C ARG A 206 55.40 -47.30 54.32
N GLU A 207 55.82 -48.44 53.78
CA GLU A 207 55.42 -48.87 52.43
C GLU A 207 53.90 -49.12 52.34
N GLN A 208 53.26 -49.59 53.41
CA GLN A 208 51.80 -49.75 53.44
C GLN A 208 51.07 -48.40 53.37
N VAL A 209 51.53 -47.39 54.13
CA VAL A 209 50.98 -46.02 54.08
C VAL A 209 51.15 -45.43 52.68
N GLU A 210 52.33 -45.52 52.08
CA GLU A 210 52.60 -44.99 50.75
C GLU A 210 51.74 -45.67 49.68
N ARG A 211 51.58 -47.00 49.73
CA ARG A 211 50.64 -47.72 48.84
C ARG A 211 49.19 -47.29 49.02
N ALA A 212 48.76 -47.04 50.26
CA ALA A 212 47.40 -46.58 50.54
C ALA A 212 47.16 -45.15 50.02
N LYS A 213 48.16 -44.25 50.16
CA LYS A 213 48.14 -42.90 49.60
C LYS A 213 48.13 -42.91 48.07
N ALA A 214 48.95 -43.74 47.44
CA ALA A 214 48.96 -43.91 45.98
C ALA A 214 47.60 -44.41 45.46
N THR A 215 46.99 -45.37 46.14
CA THR A 215 45.63 -45.84 45.82
C THR A 215 44.59 -44.72 45.92
N LEU A 216 44.65 -43.89 46.96
CA LEU A 216 43.76 -42.73 47.10
C LEU A 216 43.95 -41.71 45.96
N ALA A 217 45.20 -41.40 45.60
CA ALA A 217 45.50 -40.48 44.51
C ALA A 217 44.96 -41.00 43.17
N GLN A 218 45.13 -42.29 42.90
CA GLN A 218 44.59 -42.92 41.71
C GLN A 218 43.06 -42.88 41.70
N MET A 219 42.41 -43.17 42.82
CA MET A 219 40.95 -43.13 42.97
C MET A 219 40.38 -41.74 42.72
N LEU A 220 41.02 -40.69 43.26
CA LEU A 220 40.65 -39.30 42.99
C LEU A 220 40.72 -38.99 41.50
N LYS A 221 41.84 -39.34 40.87
CA LYS A 221 42.07 -39.10 39.44
C LYS A 221 41.04 -39.81 38.56
N THR A 222 40.74 -41.09 38.82
CA THR A 222 39.76 -41.85 38.03
C THR A 222 38.34 -41.36 38.27
N GLY A 223 37.98 -41.09 39.53
CA GLY A 223 36.65 -40.59 39.89
C GLY A 223 36.36 -39.20 39.30
N ASP A 224 37.35 -38.30 39.33
CA ASP A 224 37.22 -36.98 38.70
C ASP A 224 37.04 -37.09 37.19
N TYR A 225 37.78 -38.00 36.53
CA TYR A 225 37.65 -38.23 35.09
C TYR A 225 36.25 -38.75 34.71
N GLU A 226 35.72 -39.73 35.46
CA GLU A 226 34.35 -40.26 35.24
C GLU A 226 33.28 -39.17 35.42
N ILE A 227 33.42 -38.34 36.47
CA ILE A 227 32.50 -37.23 36.72
C ILE A 227 32.57 -36.20 35.57
N GLN A 228 33.78 -35.88 35.09
CA GLN A 228 33.94 -34.95 33.97
C GLN A 228 33.33 -35.48 32.67
N GLN A 229 33.57 -36.75 32.34
CA GLN A 229 32.92 -37.38 31.19
C GLN A 229 31.38 -37.32 31.27
N ALA A 230 30.83 -37.63 32.46
CA ALA A 230 29.40 -37.57 32.69
C ALA A 230 28.84 -36.14 32.56
N LYS A 231 29.61 -35.12 32.96
CA LYS A 231 29.27 -33.70 32.75
C LYS A 231 29.33 -33.29 31.29
N PHE A 232 30.35 -33.71 30.53
CA PHE A 232 30.42 -33.42 29.09
C PHE A 232 29.23 -34.02 28.34
N LYS A 233 28.86 -35.25 28.67
CA LYS A 233 27.66 -35.89 28.12
C LYS A 233 26.39 -35.10 28.46
N LEU A 234 26.28 -34.59 29.69
CA LEU A 234 25.16 -33.73 30.09
C LEU A 234 25.08 -32.45 29.23
N GLU A 235 26.21 -31.80 28.96
CA GLU A 235 26.22 -30.60 28.11
C GLU A 235 25.82 -30.92 26.67
N GLN A 236 26.26 -32.05 26.11
CA GLN A 236 25.81 -32.51 24.79
C GLN A 236 24.30 -32.77 24.74
N ILE A 237 23.71 -33.29 25.82
CA ILE A 237 22.26 -33.52 25.92
C ILE A 237 21.50 -32.20 26.09
N LYS A 238 22.09 -31.17 26.71
CA LYS A 238 21.44 -29.85 26.84
C LYS A 238 21.43 -29.08 25.53
N GLU A 239 22.37 -29.36 24.63
CA GLU A 239 22.52 -28.65 23.38
C GLU A 239 21.44 -29.09 22.38
N VAL A 240 20.49 -28.20 22.12
CA VAL A 240 19.52 -28.40 21.03
C VAL A 240 20.24 -28.13 19.71
N PRO A 241 20.34 -29.10 18.78
CA PRO A 241 21.06 -28.91 17.54
C PRO A 241 20.46 -27.73 16.74
N PRO A 242 21.27 -26.74 16.30
CA PRO A 242 20.77 -25.56 15.59
C PRO A 242 20.07 -25.94 14.27
N VAL A 243 20.48 -27.06 13.67
CA VAL A 243 19.83 -27.64 12.49
C VAL A 243 18.35 -28.00 12.74
N ASN A 244 18.01 -28.53 13.92
CA ASN A 244 16.64 -28.91 14.24
C ASN A 244 15.75 -27.66 14.42
N ILE A 245 16.31 -26.61 15.05
CA ILE A 245 15.64 -25.32 15.18
C ILE A 245 15.41 -24.71 13.80
N ALA A 246 16.42 -24.72 12.93
CA ALA A 246 16.31 -24.18 11.57
C ALA A 246 15.26 -24.90 10.72
N ILE A 247 15.16 -26.23 10.82
CA ILE A 247 14.12 -27.02 10.13
C ILE A 247 12.73 -26.61 10.64
N ALA A 248 12.53 -26.59 11.96
CA ALA A 248 11.24 -26.22 12.56
C ALA A 248 10.83 -24.77 12.24
N GLU A 249 11.79 -23.84 12.19
CA GLU A 249 11.55 -22.45 11.78
C GLU A 249 11.18 -22.35 10.29
N ALA A 250 11.78 -23.17 9.42
CA ALA A 250 11.42 -23.24 8.01
C ALA A 250 10.00 -23.79 7.82
N GLU A 251 9.61 -24.83 8.55
CA GLU A 251 8.24 -25.35 8.56
C GLU A 251 7.22 -24.30 9.02
N LEU A 252 7.52 -23.58 10.11
CA LEU A 252 6.69 -22.48 10.60
C LEU A 252 6.56 -21.37 9.55
N ARG A 253 7.64 -21.03 8.84
CA ARG A 253 7.62 -20.04 7.77
C ARG A 253 6.71 -20.47 6.61
N ASN A 254 6.78 -21.74 6.21
CA ASN A 254 5.89 -22.30 5.19
C ASN A 254 4.42 -22.25 5.63
N ALA A 255 4.13 -22.57 6.89
CA ALA A 255 2.77 -22.48 7.42
C ALA A 255 2.23 -21.03 7.44
N LYS A 256 3.08 -20.06 7.78
CA LYS A 256 2.73 -18.63 7.69
C LYS A 256 2.43 -18.21 6.25
N ALA A 257 3.22 -18.65 5.28
CA ALA A 257 2.95 -18.38 3.87
C ALA A 257 1.62 -19.01 3.40
N ALA A 258 1.29 -20.21 3.89
CA ALA A 258 0.01 -20.85 3.61
C ALA A 258 -1.19 -20.04 4.18
N ILE A 259 -1.04 -19.41 5.34
CA ILE A 259 -2.06 -18.49 5.89
C ILE A 259 -2.24 -17.28 4.98
N VAL A 260 -1.17 -16.60 4.59
CA VAL A 260 -1.26 -15.43 3.69
C VAL A 260 -1.96 -15.80 2.38
N LYS A 261 -1.64 -16.96 1.82
CA LYS A 261 -2.34 -17.49 0.65
C LYS A 261 -3.83 -17.71 0.94
N ALA A 262 -4.17 -18.39 2.02
CA ALA A 262 -5.56 -18.68 2.38
C ALA A 262 -6.37 -17.42 2.72
N GLU A 263 -5.76 -16.38 3.29
CA GLU A 263 -6.36 -15.06 3.51
C GLU A 263 -6.65 -14.37 2.19
N THR A 264 -5.69 -14.36 1.27
CA THR A 264 -5.86 -13.79 -0.07
C THR A 264 -6.96 -14.54 -0.84
N ASP A 265 -6.96 -15.87 -0.76
CA ASP A 265 -7.98 -16.70 -1.38
C ASP A 265 -9.36 -16.45 -0.73
N LEU A 266 -9.44 -16.21 0.58
CA LEU A 266 -10.68 -15.84 1.27
C LEU A 266 -11.24 -14.50 0.80
N GLU A 267 -10.39 -13.53 0.50
CA GLU A 267 -10.82 -12.25 -0.09
C GLU A 267 -11.50 -12.44 -1.43
N LEU A 268 -11.10 -13.45 -2.22
CA LEU A 268 -11.77 -13.81 -3.47
C LEU A 268 -13.22 -14.28 -3.26
N GLY A 269 -13.58 -14.71 -2.04
CA GLY A 269 -14.96 -15.03 -1.69
C GLY A 269 -15.86 -13.80 -1.47
N LEU A 270 -15.30 -12.59 -1.54
CA LEU A 270 -15.98 -11.32 -1.32
C LEU A 270 -15.90 -10.44 -2.56
N VAL A 271 -17.00 -9.77 -2.90
CA VAL A 271 -17.01 -8.75 -3.94
C VAL A 271 -17.02 -7.38 -3.25
N LYS A 272 -15.98 -6.58 -3.49
CA LYS A 272 -15.80 -5.24 -2.90
C LYS A 272 -15.98 -4.15 -3.96
N SER A 273 -16.38 -2.96 -3.51
CA SER A 273 -16.47 -1.79 -4.38
C SER A 273 -15.09 -1.25 -4.77
N PRO A 274 -14.78 -0.99 -6.05
CA PRO A 274 -13.50 -0.36 -6.42
C PRO A 274 -13.50 1.16 -6.16
N ILE A 275 -14.66 1.81 -6.22
CA ILE A 275 -14.83 3.24 -6.02
C ILE A 275 -15.95 3.50 -5.01
N GLU A 276 -16.01 4.72 -4.49
CA GLU A 276 -17.26 5.18 -3.89
C GLU A 276 -18.26 5.57 -4.98
N GLY A 277 -19.56 5.37 -4.74
CA GLY A 277 -20.60 5.71 -5.71
C GLY A 277 -21.95 5.11 -5.38
N GLN A 278 -22.93 5.37 -6.24
CA GLN A 278 -24.28 4.86 -6.11
C GLN A 278 -24.47 3.59 -6.96
N VAL A 279 -25.16 2.59 -6.42
CA VAL A 279 -25.59 1.40 -7.18
C VAL A 279 -26.65 1.83 -8.19
N LEU A 280 -26.38 1.66 -9.47
CA LEU A 280 -27.31 1.99 -10.55
C LEU A 280 -28.21 0.82 -10.90
N LYS A 281 -27.64 -0.40 -10.91
CA LYS A 281 -28.36 -1.61 -11.29
C LYS A 281 -27.71 -2.86 -10.73
N ILE A 282 -28.52 -3.84 -10.34
CA ILE A 282 -28.07 -5.18 -9.96
C ILE A 282 -28.39 -6.15 -11.11
N HIS A 283 -27.37 -6.87 -11.60
CA HIS A 283 -27.51 -7.80 -12.73
C HIS A 283 -27.61 -9.26 -12.33
N THR A 284 -27.00 -9.64 -11.20
CA THR A 284 -26.97 -11.02 -10.71
C THR A 284 -27.54 -11.07 -9.29
N PHE A 285 -28.42 -12.03 -9.01
CA PHE A 285 -29.12 -12.20 -7.73
C PHE A 285 -28.59 -13.41 -6.92
N PRO A 286 -28.91 -13.50 -5.60
CA PRO A 286 -28.55 -14.68 -4.81
C PRO A 286 -29.07 -15.97 -5.44
N GLY A 287 -28.21 -16.98 -5.56
CA GLY A 287 -28.51 -18.24 -6.26
C GLY A 287 -28.14 -18.24 -7.75
N GLU A 288 -27.74 -17.11 -8.32
CA GLU A 288 -27.31 -17.04 -9.73
C GLU A 288 -25.78 -17.08 -9.86
N ILE A 289 -25.32 -17.54 -11.03
CA ILE A 289 -23.91 -17.49 -11.42
C ILE A 289 -23.65 -16.13 -12.07
N ILE A 290 -22.54 -15.49 -11.68
CA ILE A 290 -22.16 -14.19 -12.23
C ILE A 290 -21.77 -14.35 -13.69
N GLY A 291 -22.55 -13.72 -14.58
CA GLY A 291 -22.35 -13.74 -16.02
C GLY A 291 -21.43 -12.61 -16.51
N THR A 292 -21.38 -12.43 -17.83
CA THR A 292 -20.56 -11.40 -18.50
C THR A 292 -21.00 -9.97 -18.20
N LYS A 293 -22.24 -9.77 -17.76
CA LYS A 293 -22.78 -8.46 -17.34
C LYS A 293 -22.29 -8.03 -15.94
N GLY A 294 -21.56 -8.89 -15.24
CA GLY A 294 -21.08 -8.63 -13.88
C GLY A 294 -22.17 -8.71 -12.82
N LEU A 295 -21.82 -8.29 -11.61
CA LEU A 295 -22.71 -8.34 -10.44
C LEU A 295 -23.61 -7.10 -10.39
N ILE A 296 -23.00 -5.91 -10.40
CA ILE A 296 -23.70 -4.62 -10.36
C ILE A 296 -23.08 -3.59 -11.30
N GLU A 297 -23.85 -2.58 -11.66
CA GLU A 297 -23.39 -1.31 -12.21
C GLU A 297 -23.42 -0.23 -11.13
N MET A 298 -22.38 0.60 -11.07
CA MET A 298 -22.33 1.74 -10.17
C MET A 298 -21.61 2.94 -10.79
N GLY A 299 -21.81 4.12 -10.23
CA GLY A 299 -21.14 5.34 -10.68
C GLY A 299 -21.17 6.46 -9.64
N GLN A 300 -20.31 7.47 -9.80
CA GLN A 300 -20.28 8.63 -8.91
C GLN A 300 -21.38 9.63 -9.27
N THR A 301 -22.59 9.42 -8.75
CA THR A 301 -23.77 10.22 -9.11
C THR A 301 -23.87 11.57 -8.38
N LYS A 302 -22.93 11.90 -7.50
CA LYS A 302 -22.82 13.23 -6.87
C LYS A 302 -22.43 14.31 -7.89
N ASN A 303 -21.60 13.93 -8.87
CA ASN A 303 -21.15 14.80 -9.95
C ASN A 303 -21.55 14.14 -11.26
N MET A 304 -22.47 14.76 -11.99
CA MET A 304 -22.95 14.23 -13.26
C MET A 304 -22.28 14.99 -14.41
N TYR A 305 -22.05 14.27 -15.50
CA TYR A 305 -21.48 14.80 -16.73
C TYR A 305 -22.47 14.64 -17.86
N VAL A 306 -22.33 15.50 -18.86
CA VAL A 306 -22.86 15.26 -20.19
C VAL A 306 -21.71 14.96 -21.12
N VAL A 307 -21.72 13.75 -21.67
CA VAL A 307 -20.83 13.37 -22.78
C VAL A 307 -21.54 13.82 -24.05
N ALA A 308 -21.08 14.92 -24.63
CA ALA A 308 -21.67 15.50 -25.82
C ALA A 308 -20.80 15.23 -27.05
N GLU A 309 -21.43 14.87 -28.16
CA GLU A 309 -20.80 14.65 -29.44
C GLU A 309 -20.94 15.93 -30.28
N ILE A 310 -19.81 16.59 -30.52
CA ILE A 310 -19.73 17.84 -31.30
C ILE A 310 -19.11 17.54 -32.66
N TYR A 311 -19.64 18.13 -33.73
CA TYR A 311 -19.10 17.94 -35.07
C TYR A 311 -17.62 18.39 -35.19
N GLU A 312 -16.84 17.63 -35.97
CA GLU A 312 -15.41 17.90 -36.22
C GLU A 312 -15.15 19.34 -36.73
N GLY A 313 -16.06 19.89 -37.54
CA GLY A 313 -15.93 21.26 -38.05
C GLY A 313 -16.03 22.34 -36.97
N ASP A 314 -16.75 22.06 -35.89
CA ASP A 314 -17.10 23.03 -34.85
C ASP A 314 -16.17 22.93 -33.63
N ILE A 315 -15.49 21.80 -33.44
CA ILE A 315 -14.70 21.53 -32.23
C ILE A 315 -13.58 22.55 -31.98
N ASN A 316 -13.02 23.16 -33.05
CA ASN A 316 -11.97 24.17 -32.94
C ASN A 316 -12.42 25.45 -32.20
N GLN A 317 -13.72 25.70 -32.13
CA GLN A 317 -14.30 26.86 -31.44
C GLN A 317 -14.65 26.56 -29.97
N VAL A 318 -14.67 25.28 -29.60
CA VAL A 318 -14.97 24.83 -28.23
C VAL A 318 -13.71 24.92 -27.38
N LYS A 319 -13.82 25.52 -26.19
CA LYS A 319 -12.73 25.67 -25.22
C LYS A 319 -13.16 25.19 -23.85
N ILE A 320 -12.22 24.63 -23.11
CA ILE A 320 -12.41 24.26 -21.70
C ILE A 320 -12.82 25.51 -20.91
N GLY A 321 -13.85 25.36 -20.06
CA GLY A 321 -14.42 26.40 -19.22
C GLY A 321 -15.66 27.09 -19.79
N GLN A 322 -16.00 26.89 -21.06
CA GLN A 322 -17.21 27.46 -21.67
C GLN A 322 -18.48 26.95 -20.99
N LYS A 323 -19.48 27.83 -20.88
CA LYS A 323 -20.79 27.48 -20.35
C LYS A 323 -21.57 26.66 -21.38
N ALA A 324 -22.26 25.64 -20.89
CA ALA A 324 -23.16 24.82 -21.68
C ALA A 324 -24.56 24.84 -21.05
N LEU A 325 -25.56 24.94 -21.91
CA LEU A 325 -26.97 24.77 -21.60
C LEU A 325 -27.40 23.40 -22.12
N ILE A 326 -28.06 22.63 -21.26
CA ILE A 326 -28.45 21.26 -21.54
C ILE A 326 -29.97 21.14 -21.38
N VAL A 327 -30.62 20.59 -22.40
CA VAL A 327 -32.08 20.42 -22.46
C VAL A 327 -32.41 18.97 -22.79
N SER A 328 -33.37 18.38 -22.07
CA SER A 328 -33.90 17.06 -22.41
C SER A 328 -35.02 17.20 -23.45
N GLU A 329 -34.92 16.47 -24.56
CA GLU A 329 -35.93 16.50 -25.63
C GLU A 329 -37.02 15.44 -25.44
N TYR A 330 -36.67 14.31 -24.82
CA TYR A 330 -37.51 13.10 -24.82
C TYR A 330 -37.94 12.62 -23.42
N ALA A 331 -37.45 13.23 -22.33
CA ALA A 331 -37.89 12.84 -20.98
C ALA A 331 -37.81 13.94 -19.91
N GLY A 332 -38.95 14.20 -19.26
CA GLY A 332 -39.09 14.44 -17.81
C GLY A 332 -38.48 15.67 -17.14
N LEU A 333 -37.62 16.44 -17.80
CA LEU A 333 -36.97 17.63 -17.24
C LEU A 333 -37.53 18.88 -17.88
N THR A 334 -38.28 19.67 -17.10
CA THR A 334 -38.82 20.97 -17.53
C THR A 334 -37.78 22.09 -17.43
N GLU A 335 -36.73 21.88 -16.61
CA GLU A 335 -35.71 22.88 -16.33
C GLU A 335 -34.47 22.69 -17.20
N GLN A 336 -33.87 23.81 -17.61
CA GLN A 336 -32.59 23.82 -18.32
C GLN A 336 -31.46 23.55 -17.33
N LEU A 337 -30.61 22.58 -17.62
CA LEU A 337 -29.46 22.25 -16.78
C LEU A 337 -28.26 23.07 -17.25
N GLY A 338 -27.46 23.54 -16.30
CA GLY A 338 -26.22 24.25 -16.56
C GLY A 338 -25.00 23.37 -16.35
N GLY A 339 -23.98 23.60 -17.16
CA GLY A 339 -22.67 22.97 -16.97
C GLY A 339 -21.53 23.76 -17.59
N LYS A 340 -20.31 23.24 -17.42
CA LYS A 340 -19.11 23.79 -18.04
C LYS A 340 -18.33 22.70 -18.76
N VAL A 341 -17.80 23.04 -19.94
CA VAL A 341 -16.89 22.16 -20.68
C VAL A 341 -15.64 21.92 -19.82
N GLU A 342 -15.41 20.69 -19.41
CA GLU A 342 -14.26 20.33 -18.58
C GLU A 342 -13.17 19.63 -19.42
N GLN A 343 -13.59 18.79 -20.36
CA GLN A 343 -12.68 18.01 -21.19
C GLN A 343 -13.12 18.01 -22.65
N ILE A 344 -12.15 18.12 -23.57
CA ILE A 344 -12.34 17.91 -25.00
C ILE A 344 -11.60 16.62 -25.39
N GLY A 345 -12.29 15.71 -26.07
CA GLY A 345 -11.74 14.45 -26.54
C GLY A 345 -10.64 14.65 -27.57
N LEU A 346 -9.67 13.74 -27.56
CA LEU A 346 -8.53 13.77 -28.49
C LEU A 346 -8.75 12.90 -29.73
N LYS A 347 -9.89 12.20 -29.80
CA LYS A 347 -10.21 11.22 -30.85
C LYS A 347 -11.42 11.70 -31.64
N ILE A 348 -11.29 11.66 -32.97
CA ILE A 348 -12.42 11.83 -33.88
C ILE A 348 -13.07 10.45 -34.06
N GLY A 349 -14.36 10.36 -33.72
CA GLY A 349 -15.17 9.16 -33.82
C GLY A 349 -16.25 9.28 -34.90
N LYS A 350 -17.00 8.18 -35.07
CA LYS A 350 -18.32 8.23 -35.68
C LYS A 350 -19.34 8.59 -34.61
N ASN A 351 -20.44 9.24 -35.01
CA ASN A 351 -21.55 9.53 -34.12
C ASN A 351 -22.11 8.22 -33.52
N ASN A 352 -22.15 8.11 -32.20
CA ASN A 352 -22.66 6.94 -31.48
C ASN A 352 -24.01 7.21 -30.81
N ILE A 353 -24.44 8.47 -30.73
CA ILE A 353 -25.74 8.84 -30.18
C ILE A 353 -26.77 8.86 -31.32
N LEU A 354 -27.65 7.87 -31.32
CA LEU A 354 -28.74 7.77 -32.30
C LEU A 354 -29.75 8.89 -32.06
N ASP A 355 -29.90 9.77 -33.04
CA ASP A 355 -31.02 10.72 -33.05
C ASP A 355 -32.31 9.95 -33.41
N PRO A 356 -33.31 9.90 -32.50
CA PRO A 356 -34.55 9.17 -32.73
C PRO A 356 -35.44 9.79 -33.82
N GLN A 357 -35.09 10.94 -34.39
CA GLN A 357 -35.81 11.54 -35.51
C GLN A 357 -35.55 10.82 -36.85
N PRO A 358 -36.60 10.48 -37.62
CA PRO A 358 -36.44 9.84 -38.92
C PRO A 358 -35.75 10.79 -39.93
N GLY A 359 -34.62 10.34 -40.50
CA GLY A 359 -33.84 11.09 -41.50
C GLY A 359 -32.56 11.77 -40.97
N SER A 360 -32.15 11.47 -39.74
CA SER A 360 -30.89 11.98 -39.16
C SER A 360 -29.64 11.41 -39.85
N ASP A 361 -28.67 12.28 -40.15
CA ASP A 361 -27.38 11.89 -40.74
C ASP A 361 -26.43 11.35 -39.67
N ASN A 362 -26.41 10.02 -39.56
CA ASN A 362 -25.61 9.29 -38.59
C ASN A 362 -24.19 8.95 -39.08
N ASP A 363 -23.78 9.33 -40.30
CA ASP A 363 -22.42 9.09 -40.82
C ASP A 363 -21.52 10.33 -40.70
N THR A 364 -21.65 11.03 -39.57
CA THR A 364 -20.92 12.25 -39.26
C THR A 364 -19.73 11.99 -38.34
N ARG A 365 -18.68 12.80 -38.51
CA ARG A 365 -17.46 12.75 -37.71
C ARG A 365 -17.60 13.71 -36.53
N VAL A 366 -17.42 13.18 -35.32
CA VAL A 366 -17.65 13.91 -34.07
C VAL A 366 -16.47 13.78 -33.12
N VAL A 367 -16.37 14.73 -32.20
CA VAL A 367 -15.46 14.70 -31.06
C VAL A 367 -16.29 14.74 -29.79
N GLU A 368 -16.06 13.77 -28.90
CA GLU A 368 -16.71 13.73 -27.59
C GLU A 368 -16.11 14.81 -26.68
N ILE A 369 -16.96 15.60 -26.04
CA ILE A 369 -16.58 16.52 -24.98
C ILE A 369 -17.30 16.10 -23.69
N LYS A 370 -16.69 16.39 -22.54
CA LYS A 370 -17.30 16.17 -21.23
C LYS A 370 -17.62 17.52 -20.60
N ILE A 371 -18.89 17.68 -20.25
CA ILE A 371 -19.42 18.87 -19.59
C ILE A 371 -19.78 18.47 -18.17
N LEU A 372 -19.12 19.07 -17.19
CA LEU A 372 -19.46 18.89 -15.78
C LEU A 372 -20.74 19.70 -15.48
N LEU A 373 -21.78 19.03 -15.02
CA LEU A 373 -23.02 19.69 -14.58
C LEU A 373 -22.78 20.38 -13.24
N ASN A 374 -23.54 21.45 -12.98
CA ASN A 374 -23.53 22.08 -11.66
C ASN A 374 -23.98 21.08 -10.58
N LEU A 375 -23.61 21.33 -9.32
CA LEU A 375 -23.96 20.41 -8.22
C LEU A 375 -25.48 20.26 -8.02
N GLU A 376 -26.25 21.34 -8.15
CA GLU A 376 -27.71 21.27 -8.02
C GLU A 376 -28.33 20.52 -9.20
N ASP A 377 -27.89 20.82 -10.42
CA ASP A 377 -28.33 20.14 -11.65
C ASP A 377 -27.98 18.63 -11.61
N SER A 378 -26.80 18.30 -11.09
CA SER A 378 -26.36 16.91 -10.87
C SER A 378 -27.31 16.15 -9.95
N LYS A 379 -27.82 16.76 -8.88
CA LYS A 379 -28.78 16.11 -7.96
C LYS A 379 -30.10 15.77 -8.66
N VAL A 380 -30.56 16.62 -9.58
CA VAL A 380 -31.80 16.41 -10.32
C VAL A 380 -31.67 15.20 -11.25
N VAL A 381 -30.54 15.08 -11.95
CA VAL A 381 -30.34 14.03 -12.96
C VAL A 381 -29.59 12.79 -12.47
N ARG A 382 -29.25 12.70 -11.18
CA ARG A 382 -28.47 11.59 -10.61
C ARG A 382 -29.09 10.20 -10.82
N THR A 383 -30.42 10.11 -10.99
CA THR A 383 -31.14 8.85 -11.27
C THR A 383 -31.46 8.64 -12.75
N LEU A 384 -31.03 9.57 -13.61
CA LEU A 384 -31.33 9.60 -15.05
C LEU A 384 -30.06 9.34 -15.87
N THR A 385 -29.26 8.37 -15.42
CA THR A 385 -28.07 7.94 -16.17
C THR A 385 -28.51 7.37 -17.52
N ASN A 386 -27.76 7.71 -18.57
CA ASN A 386 -28.06 7.44 -19.97
C ASN A 386 -29.19 8.26 -20.59
N LEU A 387 -29.65 9.33 -19.93
CA LEU A 387 -30.60 10.26 -20.53
C LEU A 387 -29.98 11.00 -21.72
N LEU A 388 -30.69 11.01 -22.86
CA LEU A 388 -30.32 11.77 -24.05
C LEU A 388 -30.73 13.24 -23.91
N VAL A 389 -29.82 14.14 -24.25
CA VAL A 389 -29.98 15.58 -24.11
C VAL A 389 -29.41 16.31 -25.32
N ARG A 390 -29.91 17.52 -25.58
CA ARG A 390 -29.28 18.47 -26.49
C ARG A 390 -28.43 19.43 -25.68
N VAL A 391 -27.20 19.63 -26.13
CA VAL A 391 -26.24 20.54 -25.54
C VAL A 391 -26.06 21.74 -26.44
N THR A 392 -26.01 22.92 -25.84
CA THR A 392 -25.70 24.18 -26.51
C THR A 392 -24.58 24.88 -25.76
N ILE A 393 -23.43 25.07 -26.41
CA ILE A 393 -22.23 25.68 -25.83
C ILE A 393 -22.18 27.14 -26.24
N GLU A 394 -21.98 28.04 -25.27
CA GLU A 394 -21.79 29.47 -25.52
C GLU A 394 -20.37 29.74 -26.02
N ILE A 395 -20.26 30.37 -27.19
CA ILE A 395 -18.97 30.79 -27.78
C ILE A 395 -18.84 32.30 -27.64
N GLU A 396 -17.83 32.73 -26.90
CA GLU A 396 -17.37 34.11 -26.93
C GLU A 396 -16.41 34.28 -28.11
N GLN A 397 -16.77 35.15 -29.06
CA GLN A 397 -15.80 35.60 -30.07
C GLN A 397 -14.66 36.32 -29.36
N SER A 398 -13.44 35.81 -29.52
CA SER A 398 -12.26 36.68 -29.35
C SER A 398 -12.28 37.70 -30.49
N PRO A 399 -12.13 39.01 -30.20
CA PRO A 399 -12.20 40.07 -31.21
C PRO A 399 -11.12 39.94 -32.30
#